data_AF-A0A4R6QEP0-F1
#
_entry.id   AF-A0A4R6QEP0-F1
#
_cell.length_a   1.000
_cell.length_b   1.000
_cell.length_c   1.000
_cell.angle_alpha   90.00
_cell.angle_beta   90.00
_cell.angle_gamma   90.00
#
_symmetry.space_group_name_H-M   'P 1'
#
loop_
_entity.id
_entity.type
_entity.pdbx_description
1 polymer ?
#
loop_
_entity_poly.entity_id
_entity_poly.type
_entity_poly.pdbx_seq_one_letter_code
_entity_poly.pdbx_strand_id
1 'polypeptide(L)'
;MANEFALISLADSLANRLANAYPESLRQLHACTFQSVGSGGLLADLGGQGGAVLSIWPHRVTVNEQVRNSRPAPLPTPGRRNRPLSLDVHLLLSVWSGSADSELTIFAWMLRELHRDPLLDASTLSTNGGWRPDEVVQLIQAEMSVEDMMRIWESIAPGYRLSAPFVARVVTLDVEEDEAAPVIARRFDYGRVLS
;
A
#
# COMPACT_ATOMS: atom_id res chain seq x y z
N MET A 1 -9.21 12.59 1.50
CA MET A 1 -9.38 11.13 1.55
C MET A 1 -8.73 10.61 0.30
N ALA A 2 -8.12 9.43 0.38
CA ALA A 2 -7.23 8.99 -0.67
C ALA A 2 -7.96 8.83 -2.02
N ASN A 3 -7.28 9.28 -3.09
CA ASN A 3 -7.82 9.37 -4.46
C ASN A 3 -7.33 8.20 -5.33
N GLU A 4 -7.56 8.25 -6.64
CA GLU A 4 -7.12 7.22 -7.60
C GLU A 4 -5.59 7.00 -7.62
N PHE A 5 -4.80 7.96 -7.13
CA PHE A 5 -3.34 7.86 -7.02
C PHE A 5 -2.88 7.21 -5.71
N ALA A 6 -3.77 6.82 -4.80
CA ALA A 6 -3.40 6.30 -3.48
C ALA A 6 -2.49 5.05 -3.55
N LEU A 7 -2.76 4.11 -4.47
CA LEU A 7 -1.96 2.88 -4.56
C LEU A 7 -0.53 3.13 -5.03
N ILE A 8 -0.36 3.97 -6.07
CA ILE A 8 0.98 4.34 -6.54
C ILE A 8 1.68 5.23 -5.51
N SER A 9 0.96 6.18 -4.92
CA SER A 9 1.46 7.03 -3.84
C SER A 9 1.97 6.21 -2.68
N LEU A 10 1.26 5.16 -2.26
CA LEU A 10 1.67 4.26 -1.17
C LEU A 10 3.00 3.57 -1.50
N ALA A 11 3.10 2.97 -2.68
CA ALA A 11 4.29 2.22 -3.08
C ALA A 11 5.51 3.14 -3.26
N ASP A 12 5.34 4.31 -3.89
CA ASP A 12 6.40 5.31 -4.05
C ASP A 12 6.85 5.90 -2.72
N SER A 13 5.90 6.16 -1.81
CA SER A 13 6.22 6.68 -0.47
C SER A 13 7.06 5.68 0.32
N LEU A 14 6.73 4.39 0.23
CA LEU A 14 7.52 3.34 0.86
C LEU A 14 8.92 3.21 0.23
N ALA A 15 9.03 3.29 -1.10
CA ALA A 15 10.32 3.29 -1.80
C ALA A 15 11.18 4.48 -1.37
N ASN A 16 10.61 5.68 -1.36
CA ASN A 16 11.30 6.90 -0.94
C ASN A 16 11.71 6.86 0.52
N ARG A 17 10.85 6.34 1.41
CA ARG A 17 11.19 6.14 2.83
C ARG A 17 12.40 5.24 2.98
N LEU A 18 12.39 4.08 2.32
CA LEU A 18 13.51 3.14 2.36
C LEU A 18 14.79 3.77 1.77
N ALA A 19 14.69 4.48 0.64
CA ALA A 19 15.82 5.17 0.04
C ALA A 19 16.46 6.19 0.99
N ASN A 20 15.62 6.96 1.70
CA ASN A 20 16.06 7.97 2.66
C ASN A 20 16.64 7.35 3.94
N ALA A 21 16.07 6.24 4.41
CA ALA A 21 16.54 5.51 5.58
C ALA A 21 17.81 4.67 5.31
N TYR A 22 18.14 4.42 4.04
CA TYR A 22 19.27 3.56 3.68
C TYR A 22 20.61 4.16 4.14
N PRO A 23 21.34 3.49 5.06
CA PRO A 23 22.55 4.04 5.65
C PRO A 23 23.66 4.28 4.63
N GLU A 24 24.35 5.41 4.75
CA GLU A 24 25.46 5.76 3.84
C GLU A 24 26.59 4.72 3.87
N SER A 25 26.85 4.12 5.04
CA SER A 25 27.84 3.02 5.16
C SER A 25 27.47 1.80 4.34
N LEU A 26 26.17 1.46 4.23
CA LEU A 26 25.70 0.36 3.39
C LEU A 26 25.64 0.79 1.93
N ARG A 27 25.31 2.04 1.62
CA ARG A 27 25.29 2.57 0.26
C ARG A 27 26.66 2.54 -0.42
N GLN A 28 27.72 2.77 0.34
CA GLN A 28 29.10 2.67 -0.15
C GLN A 28 29.53 1.22 -0.45
N LEU A 29 29.02 0.24 0.29
CA LEU A 29 29.33 -1.18 0.10
C LEU A 29 28.44 -1.84 -0.96
N HIS A 30 27.15 -1.51 -0.93
CA HIS A 30 26.11 -2.06 -1.80
C HIS A 30 25.23 -0.92 -2.30
N ALA A 31 25.53 -0.42 -3.51
CA ALA A 31 24.68 0.54 -4.18
C ALA A 31 23.29 -0.09 -4.42
N CYS A 32 22.24 0.59 -3.97
CA CYS A 32 20.87 0.10 -4.07
C CYS A 32 19.91 1.21 -4.50
N THR A 33 19.06 0.91 -5.49
CA THR A 33 17.95 1.78 -5.91
C THR A 33 16.63 1.21 -5.41
N PHE A 34 15.73 2.07 -4.92
CA PHE A 34 14.42 1.69 -4.42
C PHE A 34 13.35 2.21 -5.38
N GLN A 35 12.46 1.34 -5.85
CA GLN A 35 11.41 1.75 -6.77
C GLN A 35 10.12 0.96 -6.60
N SER A 36 8.98 1.63 -6.80
CA SER A 36 7.71 0.96 -7.00
C SER A 36 7.65 0.39 -8.42
N VAL A 37 6.98 -0.74 -8.57
CA VAL A 37 6.81 -1.39 -9.87
C VAL A 37 5.38 -1.91 -10.02
N GLY A 38 4.81 -1.71 -11.20
CA GLY A 38 3.62 -2.43 -11.63
C GLY A 38 4.00 -3.80 -12.19
N SER A 39 3.00 -4.64 -12.46
CA SER A 39 3.22 -6.01 -12.95
C SER A 39 4.03 -6.07 -14.26
N GLY A 40 3.84 -5.10 -15.17
CA GLY A 40 4.62 -5.02 -16.40
C GLY A 40 6.09 -4.62 -16.20
N GLY A 41 6.39 -3.88 -15.13
CA GLY A 41 7.76 -3.51 -14.77
C GLY A 41 8.56 -4.68 -14.18
N LEU A 42 7.90 -5.66 -13.57
CA LEU A 42 8.55 -6.86 -13.04
C LEU A 42 9.14 -7.76 -14.14
N LEU A 43 8.61 -7.66 -15.36
CA LEU A 43 9.10 -8.38 -16.54
C LEU A 43 10.36 -7.76 -17.14
N ALA A 44 10.71 -6.53 -16.73
CA ALA A 44 11.97 -5.91 -17.11
C ALA A 44 13.07 -6.42 -16.17
N ASP A 45 14.25 -6.75 -16.71
CA ASP A 45 15.39 -7.06 -15.86
C ASP A 45 15.85 -5.80 -15.12
N LEU A 46 15.35 -5.64 -13.90
CA LEU A 46 15.68 -4.52 -13.03
C LEU A 46 17.15 -4.58 -12.56
N GLY A 47 17.82 -5.74 -12.69
CA GLY A 47 19.19 -5.97 -12.22
C GLY A 47 20.31 -5.54 -13.16
N GLY A 48 20.00 -4.92 -14.30
CA GLY A 48 20.97 -4.64 -15.37
C GLY A 48 21.92 -3.45 -15.16
N GLN A 49 21.76 -2.63 -14.12
CA GLN A 49 22.45 -1.32 -14.00
C GLN A 49 23.56 -1.25 -12.94
N GLY A 50 24.36 -2.32 -12.77
CA GLY A 50 25.59 -2.27 -11.96
C GLY A 50 25.41 -2.07 -10.45
N GLY A 51 24.17 -2.12 -9.96
CA GLY A 51 23.81 -2.02 -8.55
C GLY A 51 22.60 -2.89 -8.23
N ALA A 52 22.29 -3.04 -6.95
CA ALA A 52 21.10 -3.76 -6.51
C ALA A 52 19.85 -2.90 -6.67
N VAL A 53 18.69 -3.53 -6.85
CA VAL A 53 17.39 -2.83 -6.86
C VAL A 53 16.47 -3.48 -5.84
N LEU A 54 15.83 -2.69 -5.00
CA LEU A 54 14.71 -3.12 -4.18
C LEU A 54 13.41 -2.69 -4.85
N SER A 55 12.63 -3.66 -5.31
CA SER A 55 11.34 -3.43 -5.95
C SER A 55 10.20 -3.60 -4.96
N ILE A 56 9.21 -2.71 -5.02
CA ILE A 56 7.96 -2.79 -4.25
C ILE A 56 6.80 -3.01 -5.22
N TRP A 57 6.18 -4.18 -5.17
CA TRP A 57 5.11 -4.55 -6.10
C TRP A 57 3.78 -4.83 -5.38
N PRO A 58 2.73 -4.03 -5.61
CA PRO A 58 1.37 -4.36 -5.20
C PRO A 58 0.80 -5.49 -6.07
N HIS A 59 1.02 -6.74 -5.69
CA HIS A 59 0.63 -7.91 -6.49
C HIS A 59 -0.84 -8.31 -6.31
N ARG A 60 -1.47 -7.88 -5.22
CA ARG A 60 -2.89 -8.17 -4.94
C ARG A 60 -3.51 -7.07 -4.09
N VAL A 61 -4.77 -6.74 -4.38
CA VAL A 61 -5.57 -5.81 -3.58
C VAL A 61 -6.86 -6.50 -3.17
N THR A 62 -7.20 -6.43 -1.89
CA THR A 62 -8.43 -7.02 -1.34
C THR A 62 -9.22 -5.96 -0.58
N VAL A 63 -10.54 -6.06 -0.56
CA VAL A 63 -11.36 -5.21 0.31
C VAL A 63 -11.17 -5.66 1.75
N ASN A 64 -10.90 -4.72 2.65
CA ASN A 64 -10.79 -5.02 4.08
C ASN A 64 -12.20 -5.29 4.64
N GLU A 65 -12.49 -6.56 4.92
CA GLU A 65 -13.80 -6.99 5.41
C GLU A 65 -14.03 -6.66 6.89
N GLN A 66 -12.96 -6.47 7.66
CA GLN A 66 -13.05 -6.17 9.10
C GLN A 66 -13.65 -4.78 9.37
N VAL A 67 -13.48 -3.84 8.43
CA VAL A 67 -14.10 -2.51 8.48
C VAL A 67 -15.59 -2.56 8.08
N ARG A 68 -16.09 -3.67 7.51
CA ARG A 68 -17.52 -3.78 7.15
C ARG A 68 -18.44 -3.76 8.37
N ASN A 69 -17.96 -4.23 9.51
CA ASN A 69 -18.73 -4.40 10.75
C ASN A 69 -18.60 -3.21 11.72
N SER A 70 -17.81 -2.20 11.37
CA SER A 70 -17.77 -0.95 12.12
C SER A 70 -19.04 -0.17 11.84
N ARG A 71 -19.79 0.22 12.88
CA ARG A 71 -20.97 1.09 12.73
C ARG A 71 -20.55 2.29 11.87
N PRO A 72 -21.33 2.67 10.84
CA PRO A 72 -21.05 3.91 10.13
C PRO A 72 -20.87 5.03 11.15
N ALA A 73 -19.75 5.75 11.10
CA ALA A 73 -19.69 7.02 11.79
C ALA A 73 -20.92 7.82 11.34
N PRO A 74 -21.66 8.48 12.26
CA PRO A 74 -22.78 9.31 11.86
C PRO A 74 -22.26 10.26 10.78
N LEU A 75 -22.88 10.17 9.60
CA LEU A 75 -22.53 10.98 8.46
C LEU A 75 -22.42 12.44 8.95
N PRO A 76 -21.27 13.11 8.79
CA PRO A 76 -21.11 14.49 9.26
C PRO A 76 -22.16 15.41 8.63
N THR A 77 -22.72 15.01 7.49
CA THR A 77 -23.74 15.74 6.75
C THR A 77 -24.91 14.80 6.38
N PRO A 78 -26.17 15.13 6.75
CA PRO A 78 -27.35 14.42 6.24
C PRO A 78 -27.40 14.53 4.71
N GLY A 79 -27.26 13.41 3.99
CA GLY A 79 -27.32 13.37 2.52
C GLY A 79 -26.11 12.74 1.84
N ARG A 80 -24.97 12.64 2.52
CA ARG A 80 -23.78 11.96 1.99
C ARG A 80 -24.00 10.44 2.06
N ARG A 81 -24.02 9.73 0.93
CA ARG A 81 -24.18 8.26 0.87
C ARG A 81 -22.87 7.55 0.61
N ASN A 82 -21.80 8.30 0.37
CA ASN A 82 -20.49 7.76 0.11
C ASN A 82 -19.96 6.96 1.32
N ARG A 83 -19.72 5.67 1.08
CA ARG A 83 -19.02 4.75 1.97
C ARG A 83 -17.62 4.55 1.40
N PRO A 84 -16.57 4.95 2.12
CA PRO A 84 -15.23 4.82 1.61
C PRO A 84 -14.85 3.33 1.48
N LEU A 85 -14.06 3.02 0.46
CA LEU A 85 -13.59 1.67 0.16
C LEU A 85 -12.28 1.41 0.91
N SER A 86 -12.36 0.67 2.01
CA SER A 86 -11.19 0.21 2.75
C SER A 86 -10.56 -1.01 2.07
N LEU A 87 -9.25 -0.94 1.84
CA LEU A 87 -8.45 -1.91 1.13
C LEU A 87 -7.31 -2.43 2.00
N ASP A 88 -6.97 -3.69 1.79
CA ASP A 88 -5.72 -4.32 2.18
C ASP A 88 -4.89 -4.53 0.91
N VAL A 89 -3.73 -3.87 0.84
CA VAL A 89 -2.84 -3.90 -0.31
C VAL A 89 -1.70 -4.86 0.00
N HIS A 90 -1.62 -5.97 -0.73
CA HIS A 90 -0.59 -6.98 -0.58
C HIS A 90 0.60 -6.61 -1.45
N LEU A 91 1.70 -6.27 -0.78
CA LEU A 91 2.97 -5.87 -1.36
C LEU A 91 3.93 -7.06 -1.37
N LEU A 92 4.71 -7.18 -2.44
CA LEU A 92 5.84 -8.09 -2.52
C LEU A 92 7.11 -7.26 -2.68
N LEU A 93 7.98 -7.29 -1.66
CA LEU A 93 9.24 -6.58 -1.67
C LEU A 93 10.34 -7.55 -2.06
N SER A 94 11.10 -7.23 -3.10
CA SER A 94 12.10 -8.14 -3.69
C SER A 94 13.40 -7.41 -3.98
N VAL A 95 14.54 -8.08 -3.76
CA VAL A 95 15.86 -7.51 -4.08
C VAL A 95 16.41 -8.18 -5.35
N TRP A 96 16.88 -7.35 -6.26
CA TRP A 96 17.48 -7.72 -7.53
C TRP A 96 18.96 -7.40 -7.45
N SER A 97 19.80 -8.42 -7.49
CA SER A 97 21.25 -8.26 -7.38
C SER A 97 21.96 -9.38 -8.13
N GLY A 98 23.13 -9.07 -8.68
CA GLY A 98 24.06 -10.08 -9.20
C GLY A 98 24.97 -10.70 -8.12
N SER A 99 24.93 -10.18 -6.90
CA SER A 99 25.74 -10.63 -5.76
C SER A 99 24.85 -11.04 -4.58
N ALA A 100 25.07 -12.24 -4.04
CA ALA A 100 24.38 -12.75 -2.86
C ALA A 100 24.68 -11.92 -1.61
N ASP A 101 25.90 -11.40 -1.48
CA ASP A 101 26.31 -10.56 -0.36
C ASP A 101 25.50 -9.25 -0.33
N SER A 102 25.39 -8.57 -1.49
CA SER A 102 24.55 -7.38 -1.63
C SER A 102 23.07 -7.72 -1.43
N GLU A 103 22.58 -8.83 -2.02
CA GLU A 103 21.17 -9.24 -1.93
C GLU A 103 20.75 -9.46 -0.48
N LEU A 104 21.45 -10.35 0.24
CA LEU A 104 21.09 -10.74 1.60
C LEU A 104 21.29 -9.61 2.59
N THR A 105 22.33 -8.79 2.43
CA THR A 105 22.61 -7.65 3.32
C THR A 105 21.53 -6.57 3.18
N ILE A 106 21.17 -6.19 1.95
CA ILE A 106 20.10 -5.22 1.69
C ILE A 106 18.77 -5.76 2.19
N PHE A 107 18.48 -7.03 1.94
CA PHE A 107 17.22 -7.65 2.36
C PHE A 107 17.09 -7.70 3.89
N ALA A 108 18.15 -8.09 4.60
CA ALA A 108 18.18 -8.08 6.05
C ALA A 108 18.02 -6.67 6.63
N TRP A 109 18.68 -5.67 6.03
CA TRP A 109 18.50 -4.27 6.43
C TRP A 109 17.05 -3.81 6.24
N MET A 110 16.45 -4.08 5.08
CA MET A 110 15.05 -3.73 4.79
C MET A 110 14.11 -4.34 5.84
N LEU A 111 14.25 -5.63 6.16
CA LEU A 111 13.41 -6.28 7.16
C LEU A 111 13.55 -5.61 8.53
N ARG A 112 14.78 -5.28 8.94
CA ARG A 112 15.02 -4.58 10.21
C ARG A 112 14.40 -3.19 10.23
N GLU A 113 14.50 -2.46 9.13
CA GLU A 113 13.94 -1.10 9.02
C GLU A 113 12.41 -1.13 9.09
N LEU A 114 11.77 -2.02 8.32
CA LEU A 114 10.31 -2.17 8.33
C LEU A 114 9.79 -2.70 9.67
N HIS A 115 10.57 -3.53 10.37
CA HIS A 115 10.22 -4.00 11.71
C HIS A 115 10.33 -2.89 12.76
N ARG A 116 11.31 -1.99 12.62
CA ARG A 116 11.52 -0.87 13.53
C ARG A 116 10.39 0.15 13.43
N ASP A 117 9.97 0.47 12.21
CA ASP A 117 8.91 1.43 11.96
C ASP A 117 7.91 0.89 10.91
N PRO A 118 6.84 0.20 11.36
CA PRO A 118 5.84 -0.39 10.48
C PRO A 118 4.72 0.59 10.09
N LEU A 119 4.82 1.87 10.42
CA LEU A 119 3.77 2.86 10.15
C LEU A 119 4.17 3.80 9.01
N LEU A 120 3.19 4.13 8.18
CA LEU A 120 3.28 5.16 7.16
C LEU A 120 2.20 6.20 7.47
N ASP A 121 2.62 7.37 7.93
CA ASP A 121 1.75 8.49 8.27
C ASP A 121 1.80 9.58 7.19
N ALA A 122 1.04 10.66 7.40
CA ALA A 122 1.01 11.80 6.49
C ALA A 122 2.38 12.48 6.26
N SER A 123 3.39 12.26 7.11
CA SER A 123 4.74 12.79 6.91
C SER A 123 5.54 11.97 5.89
N THR A 124 5.20 10.69 5.75
CA THR A 124 5.83 9.76 4.82
C THR A 124 5.06 9.66 3.51
N LEU A 125 3.72 9.66 3.59
CA LEU A 125 2.84 9.49 2.46
C LEU A 125 2.85 10.73 1.55
N SER A 126 3.12 10.51 0.26
CA SER A 126 3.11 11.57 -0.76
C SER A 126 1.74 12.24 -0.86
N THR A 127 1.74 13.57 -0.96
CA THR A 127 0.53 14.38 -1.08
C THR A 127 -0.33 14.05 -2.30
N ASN A 128 0.26 13.43 -3.33
CA ASN A 128 -0.44 13.07 -4.56
C ASN A 128 -1.58 12.08 -4.32
N GLY A 129 -1.46 11.22 -3.29
CA GLY A 129 -2.46 10.21 -2.97
C GLY A 129 -3.71 10.74 -2.28
N GLY A 130 -3.82 12.04 -1.98
CA GLY A 130 -5.02 12.63 -1.36
C GLY A 130 -5.25 12.23 0.10
N TRP A 131 -4.22 11.71 0.77
CA TRP A 131 -4.30 11.20 2.15
C TRP A 131 -4.77 12.28 3.11
N ARG A 132 -5.57 11.88 4.10
CA ARG A 132 -5.93 12.80 5.17
C ARG A 132 -4.76 12.97 6.15
N PRO A 133 -4.68 14.09 6.87
CA PRO A 133 -3.64 14.30 7.89
C PRO A 133 -3.65 13.25 9.01
N ASP A 134 -4.80 12.63 9.27
CA ASP A 134 -5.02 11.61 10.29
C ASP A 134 -4.94 10.17 9.78
N GLU A 135 -4.71 9.97 8.47
CA GLU A 135 -4.56 8.63 7.90
C GLU A 135 -3.20 8.03 8.24
N VAL A 136 -3.22 6.80 8.76
CA VAL A 136 -2.04 6.01 9.07
C VAL A 136 -2.22 4.64 8.43
N VAL A 137 -1.29 4.28 7.55
CA VAL A 137 -1.22 2.97 6.91
C VAL A 137 -0.26 2.10 7.70
N GLN A 138 -0.72 0.92 8.11
CA GLN A 138 0.10 -0.04 8.84
C GLN A 138 0.63 -1.12 7.89
N LEU A 139 1.95 -1.32 7.91
CA LEU A 139 2.62 -2.44 7.24
C LEU A 139 2.71 -3.63 8.18
N ILE A 140 2.20 -4.77 7.74
CA ILE A 140 2.24 -6.02 8.49
C ILE A 140 2.91 -7.06 7.62
N GLN A 141 3.89 -7.79 8.17
CA GLN A 141 4.47 -8.92 7.45
C GLN A 141 3.39 -9.97 7.19
N ALA A 142 3.25 -10.38 5.93
CA ALA A 142 2.26 -11.36 5.53
C ALA A 142 2.87 -12.76 5.57
N GLU A 143 2.00 -13.77 5.64
CA GLU A 143 2.36 -15.14 5.33
C GLU A 143 2.00 -15.43 3.87
N MET A 144 2.91 -16.08 3.16
CA MET A 144 2.69 -16.58 1.80
C MET A 144 3.27 -17.98 1.73
N SER A 145 2.54 -18.92 1.14
CA SER A 145 3.05 -20.28 0.98
C SER A 145 4.23 -20.29 0.00
N VAL A 146 5.14 -21.24 0.16
CA VAL A 146 6.25 -21.43 -0.78
C VAL A 146 5.73 -21.71 -2.19
N GLU A 147 4.63 -22.45 -2.31
CA GLU A 147 4.00 -22.75 -3.60
C GLU A 147 3.47 -21.47 -4.27
N ASP A 148 2.76 -20.60 -3.55
CA ASP A 148 2.25 -19.35 -4.11
C ASP A 148 3.38 -18.42 -4.55
N MET A 149 4.44 -18.32 -3.73
CA MET A 149 5.63 -17.55 -4.08
C MET A 149 6.28 -18.09 -5.36
N MET A 150 6.46 -19.42 -5.45
CA MET A 150 7.02 -20.06 -6.63
C MET A 150 6.14 -19.84 -7.87
N ARG A 151 4.81 -19.94 -7.74
CA ARG A 151 3.85 -19.69 -8.84
C ARG A 151 3.89 -18.25 -9.33
N ILE A 152 4.02 -17.28 -8.43
CA ILE A 152 4.18 -15.86 -8.80
C ILE A 152 5.43 -15.72 -9.69
N TRP A 153 6.56 -16.27 -9.24
CA TRP A 153 7.84 -16.14 -9.96
C TRP A 153 7.97 -17.03 -11.21
N GLU A 154 7.23 -18.14 -11.31
CA GLU A 154 7.21 -18.98 -12.53
C GLU A 154 6.69 -18.19 -13.74
N SER A 155 5.79 -17.24 -13.51
CA SER A 155 5.20 -16.41 -14.57
C SER A 155 6.08 -15.22 -14.99
N ILE A 156 7.21 -14.98 -14.31
CA ILE A 156 8.01 -13.75 -14.45
C ILE A 156 9.46 -14.11 -14.74
N ALA A 157 10.02 -13.53 -15.80
CA ALA A 157 11.44 -13.64 -16.12
C ALA A 157 12.16 -12.33 -15.78
N PRO A 158 13.39 -12.39 -15.23
CA PRO A 158 14.17 -13.58 -14.84
C PRO A 158 13.61 -14.29 -13.58
N GLY A 159 14.09 -15.52 -13.34
CA GLY A 159 13.53 -16.45 -12.34
C GLY A 159 13.55 -15.97 -10.88
N TYR A 160 13.15 -16.88 -9.99
CA TYR A 160 12.88 -16.63 -8.56
C TYR A 160 13.81 -15.62 -7.87
N ARG A 161 13.20 -14.66 -7.15
CA ARG A 161 13.91 -13.66 -6.35
C ARG A 161 13.56 -13.77 -4.87
N LEU A 162 14.53 -13.47 -4.01
CA LEU A 162 14.27 -13.38 -2.59
C LEU A 162 13.25 -12.27 -2.32
N SER A 163 12.12 -12.64 -1.74
CA SER A 163 10.94 -11.79 -1.61
C SER A 163 10.31 -11.89 -0.23
N ALA A 164 9.81 -10.76 0.29
CA ALA A 164 9.09 -10.69 1.55
C ALA A 164 7.69 -10.10 1.29
N PRO A 165 6.62 -10.85 1.61
CA PRO A 165 5.27 -10.36 1.45
C PRO A 165 4.87 -9.49 2.66
N PHE A 166 4.19 -8.38 2.37
CA PHE A 166 3.65 -7.45 3.36
C PHE A 166 2.21 -7.09 2.99
N VAL A 167 1.41 -6.72 3.98
CA VAL A 167 0.08 -6.12 3.77
C VAL A 167 0.09 -4.71 4.35
N ALA A 168 -0.21 -3.74 3.50
CA ALA A 168 -0.54 -2.39 3.90
C ALA A 168 -2.05 -2.31 4.18
N ARG A 169 -2.43 -2.11 5.43
CA ARG A 169 -3.83 -2.07 5.87
C ARG A 169 -4.34 -0.64 6.01
N VAL A 170 -5.66 -0.51 5.98
CA VAL A 170 -6.40 0.76 6.22
C VAL A 170 -6.23 1.77 5.07
N VAL A 171 -5.89 1.29 3.87
CA VAL A 171 -5.86 2.14 2.66
C VAL A 171 -7.30 2.43 2.27
N THR A 172 -7.72 3.69 2.37
CA THR A 172 -9.13 4.06 2.25
C THR A 172 -9.35 4.97 1.06
N LEU A 173 -9.99 4.44 0.01
CA LEU A 173 -10.33 5.21 -1.20
C LEU A 173 -11.69 5.88 -1.03
N ASP A 174 -11.77 7.15 -1.43
CA ASP A 174 -13.04 7.86 -1.48
C ASP A 174 -13.77 7.59 -2.81
N VAL A 175 -15.10 7.50 -2.76
CA VAL A 175 -15.94 7.49 -3.97
C VAL A 175 -16.55 8.89 -4.07
N GLU A 176 -16.04 9.74 -4.95
CA GLU A 176 -16.63 11.08 -5.12
C GLU A 176 -18.15 10.97 -5.34
N GLU A 177 -18.93 11.59 -4.44
CA GLU A 177 -20.34 11.88 -4.66
C GLU A 177 -20.48 13.40 -4.61
N ASP A 178 -21.16 13.98 -5.60
CA ASP A 178 -21.60 15.36 -5.56
C ASP A 178 -22.32 15.63 -4.23
N GLU A 179 -21.97 16.74 -3.59
CA GLU A 179 -22.50 17.15 -2.30
C GLU A 179 -24.03 17.31 -2.41
N ALA A 180 -24.80 16.34 -1.90
CA ALA A 180 -26.25 16.44 -1.91
C ALA A 180 -26.67 17.63 -1.04
N ALA A 181 -27.50 18.54 -1.61
CA ALA A 181 -27.98 19.72 -0.90
C ALA A 181 -28.63 19.34 0.44
N PRO A 182 -28.40 20.11 1.52
CA PRO A 182 -28.93 19.81 2.85
C PRO A 182 -30.45 19.70 2.82
N VAL A 183 -31.01 18.76 3.59
CA VAL A 183 -32.47 18.61 3.72
C VAL A 183 -33.04 19.75 4.56
N ILE A 184 -33.61 20.77 3.92
CA ILE A 184 -34.14 21.98 4.58
C ILE A 184 -35.57 21.76 5.13
N ALA A 185 -36.30 20.73 4.69
CA ALA A 185 -37.65 20.45 5.16
C ALA A 185 -37.96 18.95 5.27
N ARG A 186 -38.53 18.54 6.41
CA ARG A 186 -39.21 17.25 6.59
C ARG A 186 -40.70 17.51 6.78
N ARG A 187 -41.54 17.07 5.83
CA ARG A 187 -42.99 16.98 6.05
C ARG A 187 -43.29 15.63 6.68
N PHE A 188 -43.74 15.64 7.93
CA PHE A 188 -44.30 14.47 8.58
C PHE A 188 -45.80 14.47 8.33
N ASP A 189 -46.26 13.56 7.48
CA ASP A 189 -47.70 13.31 7.31
C ASP A 189 -48.15 12.27 8.34
N TYR A 190 -49.13 12.63 9.17
CA TYR A 190 -49.72 11.74 10.16
C TYR A 190 -51.01 11.14 9.58
N GLY A 191 -50.91 9.91 9.07
CA GLY A 191 -52.09 9.11 8.71
C GLY A 191 -52.77 8.59 9.98
N ARG A 192 -54.00 9.05 10.25
CA ARG A 192 -54.82 8.53 11.35
C ARG A 192 -55.33 7.14 10.96
N VAL A 193 -54.85 6.10 11.65
CA VAL A 193 -55.43 4.76 11.58
C VAL A 193 -56.77 4.80 12.31
N LEU A 194 -57.88 4.66 11.58
CA LEU A 194 -59.21 4.49 12.17
C LEU A 194 -59.35 3.02 12.58
N SER A 195 -59.58 2.80 13.88
CA SER A 195 -59.98 1.53 14.50
C SER A 195 -61.47 1.28 14.36
#